data_AF-A0A1B6GD86-F1
#
_entry.id   AF-A0A1B6GD86-F1
#
_cell.length_a   1.000
_cell.length_b   1.000
_cell.length_c   1.000
_cell.angle_alpha   90.00
_cell.angle_beta   90.00
_cell.angle_gamma   90.00
#
_symmetry.space_group_name_H-M   'P 1'
#
loop_
_entity.id
_entity.type
_entity.pdbx_description
1 polymer ?
#
loop_
_entity_poly.entity_id
_entity_poly.type
_entity_poly.pdbx_seq_one_letter_code
_entity_poly.pdbx_strand_id
1 'polypeptide(L)'
;FQLNTSQLEPCSYLKGYDYFEGSELAYIYACVFLGFVPLVCGGAGYGVIKLQNRRRRQLRMMQEELKTGNKPAAASVDKMAVREWLHANHRRIVKLRFGPETNLHTVDRKGEKLRSVSFKNGDTITVEESQVPERGKKKRPLVLVRVPRDHDLVLEFDSLSSRRKFMSKFESFLNSHKKHIIALQSPRDLMLAKAETRERRQKRLEHFFREAYALTFGLKPGEKRRREDENGDVVMRTSLSSAEFASALGMKPDAVFV
;
A
#
# COMPACT_ATOMS: atom_id res chain seq x y z
N PHE A 1 -3.79 74.79 -67.34
CA PHE A 1 -4.41 73.45 -67.22
C PHE A 1 -4.22 72.95 -65.81
N GLN A 2 -5.29 72.56 -65.12
CA GLN A 2 -5.24 72.04 -63.75
C GLN A 2 -5.40 70.52 -63.81
N LEU A 3 -4.41 69.80 -63.29
CA LEU A 3 -4.42 68.33 -63.27
C LEU A 3 -5.49 67.82 -62.29
N ASN A 4 -6.25 66.82 -62.72
CA ASN A 4 -7.32 66.21 -61.95
C ASN A 4 -7.03 64.73 -61.71
N THR A 5 -7.53 64.15 -60.62
CA THR A 5 -7.24 62.76 -60.21
C THR A 5 -7.71 61.72 -61.22
N SER A 6 -8.65 62.07 -62.09
CA SER A 6 -9.12 61.23 -63.22
C SER A 6 -8.13 61.13 -64.39
N GLN A 7 -7.08 61.94 -64.40
CA GLN A 7 -6.05 61.97 -65.44
C GLN A 7 -4.73 61.31 -65.01
N LEU A 8 -4.67 60.79 -63.78
CA LEU A 8 -3.51 60.14 -63.19
C LEU A 8 -3.81 58.67 -62.95
N GLU A 9 -2.79 57.82 -63.03
CA GLU A 9 -2.93 56.42 -62.65
C GLU A 9 -3.26 56.31 -61.16
N PRO A 10 -4.19 55.40 -60.78
CA PRO A 10 -4.57 55.23 -59.39
C PRO A 10 -3.35 54.80 -58.56
N CYS A 11 -3.11 55.51 -57.47
CA CYS A 11 -2.00 55.19 -56.57
C CYS A 11 -2.12 53.74 -56.06
N SER A 12 -1.00 53.03 -56.03
CA SER A 12 -0.96 51.71 -55.40
C SER A 12 -1.31 51.84 -53.92
N TYR A 13 -2.18 50.96 -53.45
CA TYR A 13 -2.53 50.90 -52.04
C TYR A 13 -1.32 50.46 -51.22
N LEU A 14 -1.20 50.99 -50.01
CA LEU A 14 -0.15 50.59 -49.09
C LEU A 14 -0.30 49.10 -48.78
N LYS A 15 0.67 48.29 -49.21
CA LYS A 15 0.75 46.87 -48.85
C LYS A 15 1.65 46.71 -47.62
N GLY A 16 1.09 46.17 -46.54
CA GLY A 16 1.89 45.66 -45.43
C GLY A 16 2.67 44.43 -45.88
N TYR A 17 3.92 44.33 -45.45
CA TYR A 17 4.75 43.14 -45.70
C TYR A 17 4.83 42.32 -44.41
N ASP A 18 4.37 41.08 -44.47
CA ASP A 18 4.52 40.14 -43.38
C ASP A 18 5.82 39.34 -43.57
N TYR A 19 6.81 39.63 -42.71
CA TYR A 19 8.11 38.96 -42.73
C TYR A 19 8.05 37.48 -42.30
N PHE A 20 6.93 37.05 -41.73
CA PHE A 20 6.76 35.72 -41.16
C PHE A 20 5.83 34.82 -41.98
N GLU A 21 5.25 35.36 -43.06
CA GLU A 21 4.37 34.63 -43.97
C GLU A 21 5.07 33.37 -44.52
N GLY A 22 4.45 32.21 -44.30
CA GLY A 22 4.99 30.90 -44.72
C GLY A 22 5.97 30.24 -43.75
N SER A 23 6.44 30.92 -42.69
CA SER A 23 7.35 30.35 -41.67
C SER A 23 6.66 29.94 -40.36
N GLU A 24 5.40 30.34 -40.19
CA GLU A 24 4.61 30.13 -38.97
C GLU A 24 4.56 28.67 -38.50
N LEU A 25 4.22 27.76 -39.42
CA LEU A 25 4.06 26.34 -39.08
C LEU A 25 5.38 25.72 -38.63
N ALA A 26 6.48 26.00 -39.33
CA ALA A 26 7.80 25.49 -38.99
C ALA A 26 8.26 26.00 -37.62
N TYR A 27 7.99 27.27 -37.31
CA TYR A 27 8.30 27.86 -36.02
C TYR A 27 7.49 27.25 -34.88
N ILE A 28 6.18 27.05 -35.06
CA ILE A 28 5.32 26.39 -34.09
C ILE A 28 5.83 24.97 -33.80
N TYR A 29 6.15 24.20 -34.84
CA TYR A 29 6.71 22.85 -34.66
C TYR A 29 8.05 22.87 -33.94
N ALA A 30 8.93 23.83 -34.21
CA ALA A 30 10.20 23.97 -33.50
C ALA A 30 9.98 24.26 -32.00
N CYS A 31 9.07 25.17 -31.67
CA CYS A 31 8.72 25.48 -30.27
C CYS A 31 8.12 24.27 -29.54
N VAL A 32 7.19 23.55 -30.18
CA VAL A 32 6.58 22.35 -29.61
C VAL A 32 7.65 21.27 -29.40
N PHE A 33 8.51 21.03 -30.39
CA PHE A 33 9.59 20.05 -30.28
C PHE A 33 10.52 20.37 -29.11
N LEU A 34 10.98 21.61 -28.99
CA LEU A 34 11.82 22.05 -27.87
C LEU A 34 11.14 21.88 -26.51
N GLY A 35 9.82 22.09 -26.43
CA GLY A 35 9.04 21.83 -25.22
C GLY A 35 8.92 20.35 -24.85
N PHE A 36 8.96 19.45 -25.84
CA PHE A 36 8.89 17.99 -25.61
C PHE A 36 10.23 17.37 -25.18
N VAL A 37 11.36 17.95 -25.56
CA VAL A 37 12.71 17.47 -25.17
C VAL A 37 12.84 17.22 -23.65
N PRO A 38 12.54 18.19 -22.75
CA PRO A 38 12.67 17.97 -21.31
C PRO A 38 11.72 16.89 -20.78
N LEU A 39 10.52 16.73 -21.36
CA LEU A 39 9.57 15.68 -20.97
C LEU A 39 10.09 14.28 -21.33
N VAL A 40 10.65 14.12 -22.53
CA VAL A 40 11.25 12.86 -22.98
C VAL A 40 12.47 12.52 -22.13
N CYS A 41 13.36 13.48 -21.89
CA CYS A 41 14.54 13.29 -21.03
C CYS A 41 14.15 12.91 -19.59
N GLY A 42 13.15 13.59 -19.00
CA GLY A 42 12.64 13.28 -17.66
C GLY A 42 12.00 11.89 -17.59
N GLY A 43 11.18 11.54 -18.58
CA GLY A 43 10.56 10.22 -18.69
C GLY A 43 11.57 9.09 -18.83
N ALA A 44 12.57 9.26 -19.69
CA ALA A 44 13.67 8.31 -19.87
C ALA A 44 14.49 8.15 -18.58
N GLY A 45 14.86 9.26 -17.93
CA GLY A 45 15.59 9.26 -16.66
C GLY A 45 14.83 8.53 -15.54
N TYR A 46 13.55 8.85 -15.35
CA TYR A 46 12.70 8.15 -14.39
C TYR A 46 12.57 6.65 -14.72
N GLY A 47 12.41 6.31 -16.01
CA GLY A 47 12.36 4.94 -16.49
C GLY A 47 13.62 4.15 -16.12
N VAL A 48 14.79 4.70 -16.40
CA VAL A 48 16.10 4.10 -16.07
C VAL A 48 16.24 3.92 -14.56
N ILE A 49 15.95 4.94 -13.75
CA ILE A 49 16.03 4.85 -12.28
C ILE A 49 15.10 3.75 -11.76
N LYS A 50 13.86 3.69 -12.26
CA LYS A 50 12.88 2.69 -11.84
C LYS A 50 13.29 1.28 -12.23
N LEU A 51 13.79 1.08 -13.45
CA LEU A 51 14.32 -0.19 -13.94
C LEU A 51 15.56 -0.62 -13.15
N GLN A 52 16.51 0.29 -12.94
CA GLN A 52 17.75 0.02 -12.22
C GLN A 52 17.47 -0.29 -10.75
N ASN A 53 16.56 0.45 -10.09
CA ASN A 53 16.15 0.16 -8.72
C ASN A 53 15.43 -1.18 -8.61
N ARG A 54 14.57 -1.53 -9.58
CA ARG A 54 13.91 -2.83 -9.63
C ARG A 54 14.93 -3.97 -9.81
N ARG A 55 15.86 -3.84 -10.77
CA ARG A 55 16.92 -4.84 -11.02
C ARG A 55 17.86 -4.97 -9.82
N ARG A 56 18.34 -3.86 -9.25
CA ARG A 56 19.17 -3.86 -8.03
C ARG A 56 18.45 -4.51 -6.85
N ARG A 57 17.15 -4.25 -6.66
CA ARG A 57 16.36 -4.91 -5.61
C ARG A 57 16.31 -6.43 -5.83
N GLN A 58 16.01 -6.87 -7.05
CA GLN A 58 15.91 -8.30 -7.38
C GLN A 58 17.25 -9.04 -7.21
N LEU A 59 18.33 -8.53 -7.81
CA LEU A 59 19.64 -9.15 -7.73
C LEU A 59 20.16 -9.24 -6.30
N ARG A 60 19.96 -8.19 -5.50
CA ARG A 60 20.39 -8.21 -4.11
C ARG A 60 19.53 -9.14 -3.23
N MET A 61 18.24 -9.31 -3.53
CA MET A 61 17.41 -10.33 -2.86
C MET A 61 17.91 -11.74 -3.17
N MET A 62 18.19 -12.03 -4.46
CA MET A 62 18.75 -13.32 -4.88
C MET A 62 20.11 -13.61 -4.25
N GLN A 63 20.99 -12.59 -4.14
CA GLN A 63 22.27 -12.72 -3.44
C GLN A 63 22.10 -13.03 -1.95
N GLU A 64 21.11 -12.43 -1.28
CA GLU A 64 20.82 -12.74 0.13
C GLU A 64 20.26 -14.16 0.30
N GLU A 65 19.43 -14.64 -0.62
CA GLU A 65 18.97 -16.04 -0.62
C GLU A 65 20.14 -17.02 -0.77
N LEU A 66 21.02 -16.79 -1.76
CA LEU A 66 22.21 -17.62 -1.99
C LEU A 66 23.19 -17.61 -0.81
N LYS A 67 23.43 -16.44 -0.20
CA LYS A 67 24.29 -16.32 1.00
C LYS A 67 23.71 -17.02 2.23
N THR A 68 22.39 -17.14 2.32
CA THR A 68 21.71 -17.79 3.44
C THR A 68 21.59 -19.30 3.23
N GLY A 69 21.60 -19.78 1.98
CA GLY A 69 21.57 -21.22 1.64
C GLY A 69 22.84 -22.00 2.01
N ASN A 70 23.99 -21.33 2.21
CA ASN A 70 25.29 -21.97 2.47
C ASN A 70 25.73 -21.99 3.95
N LYS A 71 24.88 -21.59 4.91
CA LYS A 71 25.23 -21.68 6.34
C LYS A 71 24.46 -22.82 7.01
N PRO A 72 25.14 -23.77 7.70
CA PRO A 72 24.45 -24.78 8.48
C PRO A 72 23.62 -24.09 9.57
N ALA A 73 22.36 -24.50 9.67
CA ALA A 73 21.35 -23.92 10.53
C ALA A 73 21.70 -24.08 12.02
N ALA A 74 22.42 -23.11 12.58
CA ALA A 74 22.27 -22.83 14.00
C ALA A 74 20.83 -22.35 14.22
N ALA A 75 20.10 -23.05 15.08
CA ALA A 75 18.67 -22.93 15.32
C ALA A 75 18.09 -21.51 15.14
N SER A 76 16.92 -21.45 14.49
CA SER A 76 16.00 -20.32 14.36
C SER A 76 16.08 -19.47 13.08
N VAL A 77 14.87 -19.23 12.55
CA VAL A 77 14.50 -18.33 11.45
C VAL A 77 14.62 -18.92 10.05
N ASP A 78 13.64 -19.75 9.72
CA ASP A 78 13.28 -20.09 8.36
C ASP A 78 12.75 -18.83 7.63
N LYS A 79 13.65 -18.11 6.94
CA LYS A 79 13.37 -16.81 6.32
C LYS A 79 12.62 -17.00 5.01
N MET A 80 11.29 -16.96 5.04
CA MET A 80 10.50 -16.90 3.81
C MET A 80 10.29 -15.45 3.37
N ALA A 81 10.71 -15.10 2.16
CA ALA A 81 10.42 -13.81 1.54
C ALA A 81 9.01 -13.81 0.94
N VAL A 82 8.17 -12.87 1.36
CA VAL A 82 6.77 -12.74 0.94
C VAL A 82 6.42 -11.27 0.73
N ARG A 83 5.28 -10.98 0.13
CA ARG A 83 4.75 -9.61 0.05
C ARG A 83 3.66 -9.41 1.08
N GLU A 84 3.85 -8.47 2.00
CA GLU A 84 2.79 -8.03 2.88
C GLU A 84 1.91 -6.99 2.15
N TRP A 85 0.62 -7.26 2.10
CA TRP A 85 -0.38 -6.32 1.61
C TRP A 85 -0.87 -5.44 2.76
N LEU A 86 -0.68 -4.12 2.65
CA LEU A 86 -1.04 -3.17 3.71
C LEU A 86 -2.39 -2.51 3.42
N HIS A 87 -2.61 -2.10 2.17
CA HIS A 87 -3.85 -1.55 1.66
C HIS A 87 -3.84 -1.62 0.12
N ALA A 88 -4.94 -1.22 -0.55
CA ALA A 88 -5.13 -1.42 -1.99
C ALA A 88 -3.94 -0.94 -2.86
N ASN A 89 -3.35 0.18 -2.47
CA ASN A 89 -2.30 0.88 -3.23
C ASN A 89 -0.88 0.49 -2.82
N HIS A 90 -0.68 -0.19 -1.68
CA HIS A 90 0.66 -0.43 -1.13
C HIS A 90 0.89 -1.87 -0.69
N ARG A 91 2.00 -2.42 -1.18
CA ARG A 91 2.51 -3.75 -0.87
C ARG A 91 4.00 -3.61 -0.60
N ARG A 92 4.50 -4.31 0.42
CA ARG A 92 5.93 -4.31 0.77
C ARG A 92 6.48 -5.74 0.77
N ILE A 93 7.74 -5.91 0.38
CA ILE A 93 8.41 -7.20 0.46
C ILE A 93 8.99 -7.33 1.88
N VAL A 94 8.70 -8.44 2.54
CA VAL A 94 9.12 -8.71 3.92
C VAL A 94 9.65 -10.14 4.06
N LYS A 95 10.50 -10.35 5.05
CA LYS A 95 10.89 -11.69 5.49
C LYS A 95 10.06 -12.06 6.72
N LEU A 96 9.50 -13.26 6.73
CA LEU A 96 8.79 -13.80 7.89
C LEU A 96 9.78 -14.45 8.86
N ARG A 97 9.57 -14.22 10.16
CA ARG A 97 10.34 -14.83 11.24
C ARG A 97 9.40 -15.29 12.34
N PHE A 98 9.44 -16.59 12.65
CA PHE A 98 8.83 -17.13 13.86
C PHE A 98 9.69 -16.75 15.06
N GLY A 99 9.07 -16.09 16.03
CA GLY A 99 9.68 -15.70 17.31
C GLY A 99 9.47 -16.77 18.38
N PRO A 100 10.25 -16.76 19.46
CA PRO A 100 10.17 -17.76 20.54
C PRO A 100 8.90 -17.66 21.40
N GLU A 101 8.22 -16.51 21.39
CA GLU A 101 7.07 -16.24 22.26
C GLU A 101 5.73 -16.19 21.49
N THR A 102 5.39 -17.22 20.71
CA THR A 102 4.16 -17.24 19.88
C THR A 102 3.93 -15.99 19.03
N ASN A 103 5.03 -15.38 18.56
CA ASN A 103 4.99 -14.17 17.77
C ASN A 103 5.43 -14.44 16.34
N LEU A 104 4.71 -13.90 15.37
CA LEU A 104 5.13 -13.83 13.98
C LEU A 104 5.64 -12.42 13.69
N HIS A 105 6.90 -12.33 13.29
CA HIS A 105 7.53 -11.06 12.94
C HIS A 105 7.63 -10.91 11.42
N THR A 106 7.26 -9.73 10.92
CA THR A 106 7.67 -9.29 9.59
C THR A 106 8.90 -8.41 9.72
N VAL A 107 9.90 -8.70 8.90
CA VAL A 107 11.24 -8.11 8.99
C VAL A 107 11.59 -7.49 7.64
N ASP A 108 12.18 -6.31 7.66
CA ASP A 108 12.71 -5.67 6.46
C ASP A 108 13.92 -6.45 5.93
N ARG A 109 14.32 -6.12 4.71
CA ARG A 109 15.52 -6.62 4.07
C ARG A 109 16.78 -6.43 4.93
N LYS A 110 16.87 -5.32 5.68
CA LYS A 110 18.00 -5.03 6.58
C LYS A 110 18.02 -5.88 7.85
N GLY A 111 16.97 -6.63 8.15
CA GLY A 111 16.84 -7.37 9.41
C GLY A 111 16.08 -6.61 10.50
N GLU A 112 15.65 -5.37 10.23
CA GLU A 112 14.84 -4.56 11.13
C GLU A 112 13.40 -5.09 11.24
N LYS A 113 12.87 -5.16 12.47
CA LYS A 113 11.51 -5.64 12.72
C LYS A 113 10.50 -4.57 12.25
N LEU A 114 9.66 -4.91 11.29
CA LEU A 114 8.61 -4.03 10.77
C LEU A 114 7.29 -4.17 11.52
N ARG A 115 6.93 -5.41 11.87
CA ARG A 115 5.70 -5.71 12.61
C ARG A 115 5.90 -6.96 13.46
N SER A 116 5.22 -6.99 14.61
CA SER A 116 5.11 -8.17 15.46
C SER A 116 3.65 -8.49 15.67
N VAL A 117 3.22 -9.67 15.27
CA VAL A 117 1.87 -10.19 15.52
C VAL A 117 1.98 -11.23 16.62
N SER A 118 1.23 -11.02 17.71
CA SER A 118 1.25 -11.93 18.85
C SER A 118 0.02 -12.84 18.86
N PHE A 119 0.26 -14.13 19.03
CA PHE A 119 -0.79 -15.15 19.18
C PHE A 119 -0.87 -15.69 20.62
N LYS A 120 -0.40 -14.91 21.59
CA LYS A 120 -0.53 -15.25 23.02
C LYS A 120 -2.01 -15.34 23.43
N ASN A 121 -2.81 -14.40 22.93
CA ASN A 121 -4.22 -14.25 23.29
C ASN A 121 -5.10 -15.09 22.35
N GLY A 122 -5.76 -16.11 22.92
CA GLY A 122 -6.62 -17.04 22.18
C GLY A 122 -5.89 -18.30 21.75
N ASP A 123 -6.56 -19.44 21.84
CA ASP A 123 -5.98 -20.75 21.51
C ASP A 123 -6.18 -21.13 20.04
N THR A 124 -7.07 -20.42 19.37
CA THR A 124 -7.46 -20.69 17.99
C THR A 124 -7.13 -19.50 17.10
N ILE A 125 -6.32 -19.72 16.07
CA ILE A 125 -5.93 -18.73 15.07
C ILE A 125 -6.68 -19.02 13.77
N THR A 126 -7.50 -18.08 13.32
CA THR A 126 -8.19 -18.19 12.03
C THR A 126 -7.32 -17.66 10.89
N VAL A 127 -7.19 -18.48 9.85
CA VAL A 127 -6.43 -18.17 8.64
C VAL A 127 -7.32 -18.37 7.43
N GLU A 128 -7.39 -17.37 6.56
CA GLU A 128 -8.07 -17.47 5.27
C GLU A 128 -7.05 -17.62 4.14
N GLU A 129 -7.27 -18.62 3.31
CA GLU A 129 -6.49 -18.90 2.12
C GLU A 129 -7.29 -18.45 0.88
N SER A 130 -6.63 -17.73 -0.04
CA SER A 130 -7.32 -17.37 -1.28
C SER A 130 -7.54 -18.58 -2.17
N GLN A 131 -8.74 -18.71 -2.72
CA GLN A 131 -8.99 -19.59 -3.86
C GLN A 131 -8.23 -19.06 -5.08
N VAL A 132 -7.53 -19.96 -5.80
CA VAL A 132 -6.84 -19.59 -7.04
C VAL A 132 -7.80 -19.84 -8.20
N PRO A 133 -8.02 -18.87 -9.10
CA PRO A 133 -8.86 -19.10 -10.27
C PRO A 133 -8.20 -20.08 -11.24
N GLU A 134 -8.95 -21.11 -11.63
CA GLU A 134 -8.56 -22.19 -12.57
C GLU A 134 -8.14 -21.67 -13.96
N ARG A 135 -8.63 -20.50 -14.39
CA ARG A 135 -8.33 -19.96 -15.73
C ARG A 135 -8.09 -18.46 -15.77
N GLY A 136 -7.09 -18.06 -16.57
CA GLY A 136 -7.05 -16.76 -17.26
C GLY A 136 -6.13 -15.70 -16.68
N LYS A 137 -5.89 -15.63 -15.37
CA LYS A 137 -4.93 -14.66 -14.80
C LYS A 137 -4.15 -15.29 -13.64
N LYS A 138 -2.81 -15.33 -13.76
CA LYS A 138 -1.90 -15.72 -12.67
C LYS A 138 -1.98 -14.71 -11.51
N LYS A 139 -3.09 -14.71 -10.78
CA LYS A 139 -3.22 -13.99 -9.51
C LYS A 139 -2.38 -14.73 -8.48
N ARG A 140 -1.62 -13.96 -7.70
CA ARG A 140 -0.74 -14.52 -6.68
C ARG A 140 -1.58 -15.09 -5.53
N PRO A 141 -1.21 -16.26 -4.97
CA PRO A 141 -1.91 -16.82 -3.83
C PRO A 141 -1.71 -15.93 -2.60
N LEU A 142 -2.76 -15.77 -1.82
CA LEU A 142 -2.79 -14.99 -0.59
C LEU A 142 -3.11 -15.89 0.62
N VAL A 143 -2.64 -15.42 1.78
CA VAL A 143 -3.05 -15.87 3.11
C VAL A 143 -3.37 -14.64 3.93
N LEU A 144 -4.51 -14.65 4.60
CA LEU A 144 -4.89 -13.64 5.59
C LEU A 144 -4.91 -14.32 6.96
N VAL A 145 -4.09 -13.82 7.89
CA VAL A 145 -4.10 -14.23 9.28
C VAL A 145 -4.93 -13.22 10.06
N ARG A 146 -6.01 -13.69 10.69
CA ARG A 146 -6.87 -12.84 11.52
C ARG A 146 -6.16 -12.58 12.85
N VAL A 147 -6.06 -11.30 13.24
CA VAL A 147 -5.43 -10.93 14.50
C VAL A 147 -6.47 -10.28 15.41
N PRO A 148 -6.91 -10.95 16.49
CA PRO A 148 -7.83 -10.35 17.43
C PRO A 148 -7.22 -9.07 18.03
N ARG A 149 -8.00 -7.99 18.07
CA ARG A 149 -7.62 -6.69 18.68
C ARG A 149 -6.48 -5.94 17.97
N ASP A 150 -6.07 -6.37 16.78
CA ASP A 150 -5.15 -5.63 15.90
C ASP A 150 -5.68 -5.73 14.45
N HIS A 151 -5.04 -5.02 13.52
CA HIS A 151 -5.31 -5.18 12.10
C HIS A 151 -4.85 -6.56 11.59
N ASP A 152 -5.41 -7.06 10.50
CA ASP A 152 -5.06 -8.37 9.96
C ASP A 152 -3.68 -8.38 9.30
N LEU A 153 -3.09 -9.56 9.13
CA LEU A 153 -1.86 -9.75 8.37
C LEU A 153 -2.17 -10.46 7.05
N VAL A 154 -2.00 -9.74 5.93
CA VAL A 154 -2.25 -10.29 4.59
C VAL A 154 -0.93 -10.51 3.86
N LEU A 155 -0.66 -11.75 3.48
CA LEU A 155 0.57 -12.21 2.84
C LEU A 155 0.30 -12.71 1.43
N GLU A 156 1.08 -12.23 0.47
CA GLU A 156 1.04 -12.61 -0.93
C GLU A 156 2.30 -13.38 -1.31
N PHE A 157 2.10 -14.55 -1.91
CA PHE A 157 3.13 -15.53 -2.23
C PHE A 157 3.43 -15.56 -3.74
N ASP A 158 4.59 -16.08 -4.12
CA ASP A 158 4.95 -16.26 -5.54
C ASP A 158 4.23 -17.44 -6.19
N SER A 159 3.99 -18.51 -5.43
CA SER A 159 3.40 -19.76 -5.91
C SER A 159 2.52 -20.44 -4.86
N LEU A 160 1.62 -21.32 -5.31
CA LEU A 160 0.83 -22.17 -4.42
C LEU A 160 1.72 -23.04 -3.54
N SER A 161 2.84 -23.54 -4.08
CA SER A 161 3.81 -24.32 -3.33
C SER A 161 4.44 -23.52 -2.19
N SER A 162 4.81 -22.25 -2.43
CA SER A 162 5.33 -21.37 -1.35
C SER A 162 4.27 -21.08 -0.29
N ARG A 163 3.00 -20.90 -0.68
CA ARG A 163 1.88 -20.75 0.26
C ARG A 163 1.72 -22.01 1.12
N ARG A 164 1.68 -23.19 0.52
CA ARG A 164 1.55 -24.48 1.23
C ARG A 164 2.72 -24.71 2.20
N LYS A 165 3.95 -24.39 1.78
CA LYS A 165 5.14 -24.44 2.64
C LYS A 165 5.00 -23.51 3.85
N PHE A 166 4.47 -22.30 3.66
CA PHE A 166 4.20 -21.38 4.76
C PHE A 166 3.15 -21.94 5.71
N MET A 167 2.01 -22.40 5.18
CA MET A 167 0.92 -22.94 6.00
C MET A 167 1.39 -24.11 6.87
N SER A 168 2.11 -25.07 6.29
CA SER A 168 2.66 -26.21 7.04
C SER A 168 3.64 -25.77 8.15
N LYS A 169 4.52 -24.79 7.87
CA LYS A 169 5.44 -24.27 8.89
C LYS A 169 4.72 -23.48 9.97
N PHE A 170 3.72 -22.69 9.59
CA PHE A 170 2.94 -21.88 10.52
C PHE A 170 2.09 -22.77 11.44
N GLU A 171 1.48 -23.81 10.89
CA GLU A 171 0.78 -24.84 11.66
C GLU A 171 1.71 -25.55 12.64
N SER A 172 2.88 -26.02 12.20
CA SER A 172 3.88 -26.62 13.10
C SER A 172 4.33 -25.67 14.22
N PHE A 173 4.51 -24.39 13.90
CA PHE A 173 4.86 -23.36 14.88
C PHE A 173 3.74 -23.16 15.91
N LEU A 174 2.49 -23.03 15.48
CA LEU A 174 1.34 -22.90 16.38
C LEU A 174 1.18 -24.16 17.25
N ASN A 175 1.31 -25.35 16.66
CA ASN A 175 1.25 -26.62 17.38
C ASN A 175 2.35 -26.73 18.45
N SER A 176 3.58 -26.29 18.17
CA SER A 176 4.67 -26.27 19.18
C SER A 176 4.36 -25.39 20.39
N HIS A 177 3.42 -24.45 20.24
CA HIS A 177 2.96 -23.58 21.30
C HIS A 177 1.55 -23.90 21.80
N LYS A 178 1.04 -25.11 21.49
CA LYS A 178 -0.30 -25.58 21.90
C LYS A 178 -1.43 -24.66 21.40
N LYS A 179 -1.28 -24.13 20.19
CA LYS A 179 -2.28 -23.31 19.51
C LYS A 179 -2.82 -24.05 18.29
N HIS A 180 -4.11 -23.89 18.01
CA HIS A 180 -4.80 -24.51 16.90
C HIS A 180 -5.01 -23.53 15.75
N ILE A 181 -4.86 -24.02 14.53
CA ILE A 181 -5.13 -23.25 13.31
C ILE A 181 -6.47 -23.67 12.72
N ILE A 182 -7.31 -22.70 12.33
CA ILE A 182 -8.51 -22.93 11.52
C ILE A 182 -8.26 -22.30 10.15
N ALA A 183 -8.07 -23.14 9.13
CA ALA A 183 -7.88 -22.70 7.76
C ALA A 183 -9.21 -22.70 6.99
N LEU A 184 -9.57 -21.55 6.43
CA LEU A 184 -10.77 -21.33 5.62
C LEU A 184 -10.36 -20.95 4.20
N GLN A 185 -11.17 -21.29 3.21
CA GLN A 185 -10.96 -20.83 1.83
C GLN A 185 -11.91 -19.68 1.52
N SER A 186 -11.40 -18.62 0.89
CA SER A 186 -12.18 -17.43 0.55
C SER A 186 -11.80 -16.90 -0.84
N PRO A 187 -12.73 -16.34 -1.62
CA PRO A 187 -12.39 -15.61 -2.83
C PRO A 187 -11.44 -14.45 -2.51
N ARG A 188 -10.39 -14.27 -3.33
CA ARG A 188 -9.36 -13.24 -3.10
C ARG A 188 -9.95 -11.84 -2.89
N ASP A 189 -10.90 -11.45 -3.72
CA ASP A 189 -11.44 -10.09 -3.70
C ASP A 189 -12.31 -9.87 -2.45
N LEU A 190 -13.04 -10.91 -1.99
CA LEU A 190 -13.79 -10.90 -0.74
C LEU A 190 -12.86 -10.82 0.48
N MET A 191 -11.77 -11.60 0.47
CA MET A 191 -10.78 -11.61 1.55
C MET A 191 -10.12 -10.24 1.73
N LEU A 192 -9.72 -9.58 0.64
CA LEU A 192 -9.16 -8.22 0.69
C LEU A 192 -10.22 -7.18 1.11
N ALA A 193 -11.46 -7.36 0.69
CA ALA A 193 -12.56 -6.48 1.08
C ALA A 193 -12.93 -6.63 2.56
N LYS A 194 -12.76 -7.81 3.16
CA LYS A 194 -13.01 -8.10 4.59
C LYS A 194 -11.79 -7.93 5.50
N ALA A 195 -10.60 -7.70 4.95
CA ALA A 195 -9.40 -7.54 5.75
C ALA A 195 -9.46 -6.25 6.58
N GLU A 196 -9.22 -6.34 7.89
CA GLU A 196 -9.03 -5.17 8.74
C GLU A 196 -7.63 -4.62 8.45
N THR A 197 -7.51 -3.46 7.79
CA THR A 197 -6.21 -2.82 7.55
C THR A 197 -5.93 -1.79 8.64
N ARG A 198 -4.66 -1.40 8.81
CA ARG A 198 -4.29 -0.30 9.72
C ARG A 198 -5.09 0.98 9.43
N GLU A 199 -5.29 1.32 8.15
CA GLU A 199 -6.07 2.49 7.74
C GLU A 199 -7.56 2.37 8.12
N ARG A 200 -8.17 1.19 7.93
CA ARG A 200 -9.57 0.95 8.29
C ARG A 200 -9.76 0.98 9.81
N ARG A 201 -8.86 0.34 10.54
CA ARG A 201 -8.85 0.35 12.00
C ARG A 201 -8.69 1.78 12.52
N GLN A 202 -7.75 2.56 11.98
CA GLN A 202 -7.56 3.97 12.34
C GLN A 202 -8.84 4.79 12.15
N LYS A 203 -9.50 4.68 10.99
CA LYS A 203 -10.79 5.37 10.74
C LYS A 203 -11.88 4.95 11.73
N ARG A 204 -11.94 3.67 12.08
CA ARG A 204 -12.87 3.14 13.08
C ARG A 204 -12.58 3.70 14.47
N LEU A 205 -11.31 3.83 14.84
CA LEU A 205 -10.90 4.44 16.10
C LEU A 205 -11.21 5.93 16.16
N GLU A 206 -10.96 6.68 15.07
CA GLU A 206 -11.35 8.09 14.97
C GLU A 206 -12.87 8.28 15.12
N HIS A 207 -13.65 7.38 14.51
CA HIS A 207 -15.10 7.35 14.68
C HIS A 207 -15.50 7.04 16.13
N PHE A 208 -14.85 6.05 16.77
CA PHE A 208 -15.07 5.73 18.19
C PHE A 208 -14.82 6.93 19.10
N PHE A 209 -13.67 7.61 18.94
CA PHE A 209 -13.37 8.79 19.76
C PHE A 209 -14.37 9.91 19.50
N ARG A 210 -14.74 10.17 18.24
CA ARG A 210 -15.74 11.21 17.91
C ARG A 210 -17.08 10.96 18.61
N GLU A 211 -17.59 9.73 18.55
CA GLU A 211 -18.83 9.34 19.23
C GLU A 211 -18.69 9.41 20.76
N ALA A 212 -17.58 8.94 21.32
CA ALA A 212 -17.31 9.01 22.76
C ALA A 212 -17.22 10.46 23.26
N TYR A 213 -16.59 11.37 22.51
CA TYR A 213 -16.53 12.80 22.82
C TYR A 213 -17.91 13.46 22.72
N ALA A 214 -18.70 13.12 21.69
CA ALA A 214 -20.06 13.64 21.55
C ALA A 214 -20.99 13.18 22.68
N LEU A 215 -20.82 11.94 23.16
CA LEU A 215 -21.58 11.43 24.31
C LEU A 215 -21.17 12.08 25.64
N THR A 216 -19.89 12.39 25.82
CA THR A 216 -19.36 12.93 27.09
C THR A 216 -19.51 14.45 27.20
N PHE A 217 -19.28 15.20 26.12
CA PHE A 217 -19.28 16.67 26.11
C PHE A 217 -20.48 17.30 25.36
N GLY A 218 -21.31 16.48 24.71
CA GLY A 218 -22.40 16.96 23.87
C GLY A 218 -21.94 17.36 22.45
N LEU A 219 -22.91 17.47 21.54
CA LEU A 219 -22.66 17.92 20.17
C LEU A 219 -22.40 19.44 20.16
N LYS A 220 -21.52 19.90 19.27
CA LYS A 220 -21.33 21.35 19.05
C LYS A 220 -22.65 21.99 18.58
N PRO A 221 -22.94 23.25 18.95
CA PRO A 221 -24.12 23.95 18.44
C PRO A 221 -24.16 23.92 16.91
N GLY A 222 -25.19 23.30 16.33
CA GLY A 222 -25.37 23.14 14.87
C GLY A 222 -24.98 21.77 14.29
N GLU A 223 -24.31 20.90 15.06
CA GLU A 223 -23.98 19.54 14.62
C GLU A 223 -25.17 18.61 14.89
N LYS A 224 -25.93 18.27 13.85
CA LYS A 224 -27.02 17.28 13.95
C LYS A 224 -26.41 15.88 13.99
N ARG A 225 -26.83 15.06 14.95
CA ARG A 225 -26.52 13.63 14.99
C ARG A 225 -26.94 13.03 13.64
N ARG A 226 -25.98 12.53 12.84
CA ARG A 226 -26.32 11.66 11.71
C ARG A 226 -26.92 10.40 12.31
N ARG A 227 -28.26 10.33 12.34
CA ARG A 227 -28.99 9.09 12.61
C ARG A 227 -28.83 8.19 11.40
N GLU A 228 -27.68 7.55 11.30
CA GLU A 228 -27.42 6.44 10.39
C GLU A 228 -26.03 5.94 10.76
N ASP A 229 -25.98 4.93 11.62
CA ASP A 229 -24.94 3.91 11.56
C ASP A 229 -25.38 2.75 12.46
N GLU A 230 -25.88 1.68 11.84
CA GLU A 230 -26.06 0.36 12.45
C GLU A 230 -24.74 -0.17 13.08
N ASN A 231 -23.61 0.50 12.80
CA ASN A 231 -22.29 0.23 13.32
C ASN A 231 -21.96 0.90 14.68
N GLY A 232 -22.80 1.80 15.21
CA GLY A 232 -22.49 2.52 16.47
C GLY A 232 -22.18 1.60 17.65
N ASP A 233 -22.95 0.52 17.81
CA ASP A 233 -22.75 -0.48 18.87
C ASP A 233 -21.47 -1.30 18.64
N VAL A 234 -21.12 -1.59 17.39
CA VAL A 234 -19.88 -2.31 17.04
C VAL A 234 -18.64 -1.42 17.20
N VAL A 235 -18.78 -0.10 17.05
CA VAL A 235 -17.72 0.88 17.30
C VAL A 235 -17.40 0.96 18.79
N MET A 236 -18.42 1.06 19.66
CA MET A 236 -18.24 1.16 21.11
C MET A 236 -17.70 -0.12 21.77
N ARG A 237 -17.81 -1.28 21.11
CA ARG A 237 -17.18 -2.55 21.54
C ARG A 237 -15.71 -2.70 21.11
N THR A 238 -15.14 -1.71 20.42
CA THR A 238 -13.75 -1.81 19.93
C THR A 238 -12.77 -1.69 21.09
N SER A 239 -11.92 -2.70 21.29
CA SER A 239 -10.81 -2.60 22.23
C SER A 239 -9.60 -1.92 21.58
N LEU A 240 -8.97 -1.04 22.35
CA LEU A 240 -7.80 -0.25 21.98
C LEU A 240 -6.56 -0.80 22.68
N SER A 241 -5.44 -0.86 21.97
CA SER A 241 -4.14 -1.03 22.62
C SER A 241 -3.66 0.30 23.21
N SER A 242 -2.81 0.25 24.24
CA SER A 242 -2.19 1.45 24.83
C SER A 242 -1.46 2.30 23.77
N ALA A 243 -0.77 1.66 22.82
CA ALA A 243 -0.12 2.37 21.72
C ALA A 243 -1.08 3.09 20.77
N GLU A 244 -2.26 2.51 20.51
CA GLU A 244 -3.28 3.14 19.68
C GLU A 244 -3.96 4.30 20.41
N PHE A 245 -4.22 4.14 21.70
CA PHE A 245 -4.74 5.20 22.56
C PHE A 245 -3.77 6.38 22.61
N ALA A 246 -2.48 6.12 22.87
CA ALA A 246 -1.44 7.13 22.85
C ALA A 246 -1.37 7.85 21.50
N SER A 247 -1.37 7.09 20.39
CA SER A 247 -1.33 7.67 19.05
C SER A 247 -2.54 8.55 18.74
N ALA A 248 -3.74 8.20 19.24
CA ALA A 248 -4.94 9.00 19.05
C ALA A 248 -4.88 10.33 19.83
N LEU A 249 -4.19 10.35 20.96
CA LEU A 249 -3.94 11.54 21.77
C LEU A 249 -2.71 12.34 21.34
N GLY A 250 -1.93 11.86 20.37
CA GLY A 250 -0.64 12.45 20.00
C GLY A 250 0.44 12.30 21.09
N MET A 251 0.30 11.30 21.95
CA MET A 251 1.20 10.99 23.06
C MET A 251 2.09 9.80 22.73
N LYS A 252 3.17 9.63 23.51
CA LYS A 252 4.00 8.43 23.43
C LYS A 252 3.33 7.26 24.18
N PRO A 253 3.49 6.01 23.72
CA PRO A 253 2.89 4.83 24.37
C PRO A 253 3.36 4.58 25.79
N ASP A 254 4.50 5.14 26.18
CA ASP A 254 5.12 5.04 27.51
C ASP A 254 4.89 6.28 28.38
N ALA A 255 4.05 7.23 27.95
CA ALA A 255 3.72 8.40 28.75
C ALA A 255 2.86 8.00 29.96
N VAL A 256 3.10 8.62 31.12
CA VAL A 256 2.42 8.34 32.39
C VAL A 256 0.88 8.45 32.31
N PHE A 257 0.38 9.26 31.38
CA PHE A 257 -1.05 9.47 31.16
C PHE A 257 -1.75 8.32 30.42
N VAL A 258 -1.00 7.56 29.60
CA VAL A 258 -1.50 6.50 28.71
C VAL A 258 -1.63 5.19 29.48
#